data_AF-A0A9P8BAE7-F1
#
_entry.id   AF-A0A9P8BAE7-F1
#
_cell.length_a   1.000
_cell.length_b   1.000
_cell.length_c   1.000
_cell.angle_alpha   90.00
_cell.angle_beta   90.00
_cell.angle_gamma   90.00
#
_symmetry.space_group_name_H-M   'P 1'
#
loop_
_entity.id
_entity.type
_entity.pdbx_description
1 polymer ?
#
loop_
_entity_poly.entity_id
_entity_poly.type
_entity_poly.pdbx_seq_one_letter_code
_entity_poly.pdbx_strand_id
1 'polypeptide(L)'
;LGQSGKAQVIDLALDGNNPNRAGYAVYEGGVASRVLLVNYVTETGPGYTAQIAIGGQSTGLPSITPPSVRVKYLLAGSHSVSENYNVTWSGQTMGGLSQSDGKLSGTPDVQTIQCDAQSGLCSIPVPAPSVALVFLTDTAFANSGGADGSAVVSGQVGPAANNTTTGAGAEVTGTSSKIDGTASNDGSKRSALDAVTMLWAIGTVGCMLLGRWS
;
A
#
# COMPACT_ATOMS: atom_id res chain seq x y z
N LEU A 1 -0.01 -5.13 -0.46
CA LEU A 1 0.36 -6.35 0.31
C LEU A 1 -0.87 -7.27 0.33
N GLY A 2 -0.71 -8.59 0.41
CA GLY A 2 -1.84 -9.53 0.28
C GLY A 2 -2.86 -9.42 1.42
N GLN A 3 -4.01 -10.06 1.23
CA GLN A 3 -5.18 -9.93 2.11
C GLN A 3 -5.09 -10.78 3.40
N SER A 4 -4.05 -11.61 3.54
CA SER A 4 -3.94 -12.56 4.66
C SER A 4 -3.51 -11.94 5.98
N GLY A 5 -2.96 -10.71 5.94
CA GLY A 5 -2.30 -10.08 7.10
C GLY A 5 -0.97 -10.72 7.51
N LYS A 6 -0.48 -11.72 6.76
CA LYS A 6 0.79 -12.44 7.03
C LYS A 6 1.86 -12.13 6.00
N ALA A 7 1.84 -10.91 5.48
CA ALA A 7 2.78 -10.45 4.48
C ALA A 7 4.18 -10.28 5.09
N GLN A 8 5.20 -10.77 4.38
CA GLN A 8 6.59 -10.55 4.71
C GLN A 8 7.28 -9.99 3.47
N VAL A 9 8.15 -9.00 3.65
CA VAL A 9 8.91 -8.39 2.56
C VAL A 9 10.39 -8.61 2.83
N ILE A 10 11.10 -9.07 1.81
CA ILE A 10 12.54 -9.33 1.86
C ILE A 10 13.20 -8.53 0.75
N ASP A 11 14.25 -7.78 1.08
CA ASP A 11 15.14 -7.16 0.10
C ASP A 11 15.99 -8.25 -0.57
N LEU A 12 16.00 -8.25 -1.90
CA LEU A 12 16.73 -9.21 -2.71
C LEU A 12 18.19 -8.85 -2.92
N ALA A 13 18.62 -7.65 -2.50
CA ALA A 13 20.00 -7.16 -2.66
C ALA A 13 20.49 -7.27 -4.12
N LEU A 14 19.63 -6.91 -5.08
CA LEU A 14 19.85 -7.14 -6.52
C LEU A 14 21.21 -6.61 -6.99
N ASP A 15 21.85 -7.40 -7.86
CA ASP A 15 23.13 -7.08 -8.52
C ASP A 15 24.22 -6.59 -7.53
N GLY A 16 24.22 -7.13 -6.31
CA GLY A 16 25.17 -6.72 -5.27
C GLY A 16 24.84 -5.39 -4.60
N ASN A 17 23.56 -5.15 -4.29
CA ASN A 17 23.04 -3.88 -3.76
C ASN A 17 23.31 -2.68 -4.68
N ASN A 18 23.07 -2.84 -5.98
CA ASN A 18 23.24 -1.76 -6.94
C ASN A 18 22.31 -0.57 -6.57
N PRO A 19 22.83 0.66 -6.38
CA PRO A 19 22.01 1.78 -5.93
C PRO A 19 20.96 2.25 -6.96
N ASN A 20 21.08 1.85 -8.22
CA ASN A 20 20.17 2.24 -9.30
C ASN A 20 19.06 1.20 -9.54
N ARG A 21 19.03 0.11 -8.78
CA ARG A 21 18.04 -0.96 -8.90
C ARG A 21 17.62 -1.44 -7.53
N ALA A 22 16.36 -1.79 -7.38
CA ALA A 22 15.87 -2.40 -6.15
C ALA A 22 15.03 -3.63 -6.48
N GLY A 23 15.07 -4.62 -5.59
CA GLY A 23 14.28 -5.83 -5.72
C GLY A 23 13.74 -6.25 -4.38
N TYR A 24 12.45 -6.56 -4.32
CA TYR A 24 11.81 -7.03 -3.11
C TYR A 24 10.96 -8.25 -3.41
N ALA A 25 11.12 -9.32 -2.63
CA ALA A 25 10.21 -10.45 -2.64
C ALA A 25 9.14 -10.28 -1.57
N VAL A 26 7.89 -10.54 -1.93
CA VAL A 26 6.74 -10.51 -1.02
C VAL A 26 6.23 -11.91 -0.81
N TYR A 27 6.29 -12.36 0.43
CA TYR A 27 5.77 -13.65 0.89
C TYR A 27 4.43 -13.45 1.60
N GLU A 28 3.55 -14.43 1.45
CA GLU A 28 2.28 -14.50 2.17
C GLU A 28 2.23 -15.86 2.87
N GLY A 29 2.24 -15.85 4.21
CA GLY A 29 2.24 -17.11 4.98
C GLY A 29 3.43 -18.03 4.67
N GLY A 30 4.60 -17.45 4.37
CA GLY A 30 5.83 -18.20 4.05
C GLY A 30 5.97 -18.64 2.60
N VAL A 31 5.01 -18.34 1.72
CA VAL A 31 5.07 -18.66 0.29
C VAL A 31 5.29 -17.40 -0.53
N ALA A 32 6.28 -17.42 -1.44
CA ALA A 32 6.55 -16.29 -2.32
C ALA A 32 5.33 -16.03 -3.22
N SER A 33 4.83 -14.79 -3.19
CA SER A 33 3.59 -14.41 -3.87
C SER A 33 3.82 -13.39 -4.99
N ARG A 34 4.75 -12.45 -4.76
CA ARG A 34 5.05 -11.35 -5.69
C ARG A 34 6.53 -10.98 -5.61
N VAL A 35 7.03 -10.39 -6.68
CA VAL A 35 8.34 -9.72 -6.70
C VAL A 35 8.15 -8.31 -7.23
N LEU A 36 8.72 -7.33 -6.55
CA LEU A 36 8.80 -5.94 -6.99
C LEU A 36 10.22 -5.69 -7.50
N LEU A 37 10.36 -5.23 -8.73
CA LEU A 37 11.63 -4.83 -9.32
C LEU A 37 11.56 -3.37 -9.71
N VAL A 38 12.62 -2.61 -9.46
CA VAL A 38 12.66 -1.18 -9.76
C VAL A 38 13.95 -0.85 -10.51
N ASN A 39 13.80 -0.04 -11.57
CA ASN A 39 14.89 0.55 -12.33
C ASN A 39 14.83 2.08 -12.22
N TYR A 40 15.81 2.68 -11.53
CA TYR A 40 15.89 4.13 -11.34
C TYR A 40 16.77 4.83 -12.40
N VAL A 41 17.14 4.14 -13.48
CA VAL A 41 18.01 4.71 -14.51
C VAL A 41 17.20 5.53 -15.51
N THR A 42 17.75 6.69 -15.90
CA THR A 42 17.30 7.44 -17.08
C THR A 42 18.12 6.98 -18.28
N GLU A 43 17.49 6.26 -19.21
CA GLU A 43 18.11 5.78 -20.45
C GLU A 43 17.02 5.39 -21.47
N THR A 44 17.33 5.51 -22.76
CA THR A 44 16.42 5.10 -23.85
C THR A 44 16.62 3.64 -24.30
N GLY A 45 17.46 2.89 -23.57
CA GLY A 45 17.76 1.49 -23.86
C GLY A 45 16.66 0.53 -23.40
N PRO A 46 16.86 -0.79 -23.59
CA PRO A 46 15.89 -1.81 -23.18
C PRO A 46 15.77 -1.97 -21.65
N GLY A 47 16.59 -1.27 -20.85
CA GLY A 47 16.70 -1.48 -19.42
C GLY A 47 17.52 -2.72 -19.08
N TYR A 48 17.09 -3.47 -18.06
CA TYR A 48 17.76 -4.70 -17.64
C TYR A 48 16.80 -5.88 -17.55
N THR A 49 17.32 -7.10 -17.55
CA THR A 49 16.52 -8.31 -17.35
C THR A 49 16.87 -8.92 -16.01
N ALA A 50 15.89 -9.00 -15.11
CA ALA A 50 16.05 -9.70 -13.84
C ALA A 50 15.84 -11.20 -14.04
N GLN A 51 16.74 -12.02 -13.50
CA GLN A 51 16.56 -13.47 -13.45
C GLN A 51 16.00 -13.85 -12.08
N ILE A 52 14.77 -14.36 -12.05
CA ILE A 52 14.10 -14.76 -10.81
C ILE A 52 14.06 -16.28 -10.73
N ALA A 53 14.52 -16.84 -9.61
CA ALA A 53 14.30 -18.21 -9.20
C ALA A 53 13.52 -18.22 -7.88
N ILE A 54 12.52 -19.10 -7.74
CA ILE A 54 11.81 -19.27 -6.47
C ILE A 54 12.17 -20.64 -5.91
N GLY A 55 12.94 -20.64 -4.81
CA GLY A 55 13.57 -21.86 -4.30
C GLY A 55 14.60 -22.42 -5.28
N GLY A 56 15.19 -23.57 -4.94
CA GLY A 56 16.26 -24.16 -5.74
C GLY A 56 17.59 -23.42 -5.64
N GLN A 57 18.49 -23.75 -6.57
CA GLN A 57 19.81 -23.10 -6.75
C GLN A 57 20.59 -23.00 -5.42
N SER A 58 21.10 -21.81 -5.09
CA SER A 58 21.92 -21.51 -3.92
C SER A 58 21.18 -21.57 -2.58
N THR A 59 19.84 -21.66 -2.59
CA THR A 59 19.04 -21.67 -1.35
C THR A 59 18.88 -23.06 -0.74
N GLY A 60 19.17 -24.12 -1.51
CA GLY A 60 18.97 -25.51 -1.08
C GLY A 60 17.50 -25.92 -0.86
N LEU A 61 16.55 -25.02 -1.16
CA LEU A 61 15.11 -25.29 -1.09
C LEU A 61 14.63 -26.00 -2.37
N PRO A 62 13.47 -26.68 -2.36
CA PRO A 62 12.86 -27.18 -3.59
C PRO A 62 12.62 -26.04 -4.59
N SER A 63 12.93 -26.27 -5.88
CA SER A 63 12.57 -25.32 -6.94
C SER A 63 11.05 -25.34 -7.12
N ILE A 64 10.44 -24.17 -6.97
CA ILE A 64 8.99 -23.96 -7.09
C ILE A 64 8.68 -22.82 -8.08
N THR A 65 9.62 -22.48 -8.96
CA THR A 65 9.41 -21.49 -10.02
C THR A 65 8.21 -21.91 -10.87
N PRO A 66 7.18 -21.05 -11.02
CA PRO A 66 6.01 -21.37 -11.83
C PRO A 66 6.37 -21.40 -13.33
N PRO A 67 5.58 -22.10 -14.17
CA PRO A 67 5.83 -22.17 -15.61
C PRO A 67 5.67 -20.81 -16.31
N SER A 68 4.88 -19.90 -15.73
CA SER A 68 4.76 -18.52 -16.19
C SER A 68 4.42 -17.59 -15.04
N VAL A 69 4.68 -16.30 -15.24
CA VAL A 69 4.34 -15.23 -14.31
C VAL A 69 3.58 -14.13 -15.04
N ARG A 70 2.82 -13.34 -14.28
CA ARG A 70 2.14 -12.15 -14.78
C ARG A 70 2.84 -10.90 -14.28
N VAL A 71 2.99 -9.89 -15.12
CA VAL A 71 3.73 -8.66 -14.80
C VAL A 71 2.90 -7.43 -15.15
N LYS A 72 2.84 -6.50 -14.22
CA LYS A 72 2.35 -5.13 -14.46
C LYS A 72 3.51 -4.15 -14.34
N TYR A 73 3.59 -3.21 -15.27
CA TYR A 73 4.64 -2.21 -15.28
C TYR A 73 4.11 -0.82 -14.89
N LEU A 74 4.86 -0.12 -14.04
CA LEU A 74 4.83 1.34 -13.98
C LEU A 74 5.89 1.85 -14.96
N LEU A 75 5.51 2.61 -15.97
CA LEU A 75 6.42 3.11 -17.00
C LEU A 75 6.38 4.63 -17.07
N ALA A 76 7.54 5.25 -17.22
CA ALA A 76 7.67 6.66 -17.59
C ALA A 76 7.97 6.78 -19.10
N GLY A 77 7.05 7.33 -19.87
CA GLY A 77 7.15 7.32 -21.33
C GLY A 77 8.24 8.22 -21.93
N SER A 78 8.81 9.16 -21.17
CA SER A 78 9.96 9.96 -21.62
C SER A 78 11.32 9.33 -21.32
N HIS A 79 11.35 8.14 -20.72
CA HIS A 79 12.58 7.46 -20.34
C HIS A 79 13.43 8.22 -19.30
N SER A 80 12.81 9.11 -18.52
CA SER A 80 13.47 9.91 -17.49
C SER A 80 12.81 9.76 -16.12
N VAL A 81 13.62 9.75 -15.07
CA VAL A 81 13.14 9.77 -13.66
C VAL A 81 12.52 11.12 -13.28
N SER A 82 12.69 12.15 -14.12
CA SER A 82 12.08 13.47 -13.95
C SER A 82 10.72 13.61 -14.65
N GLU A 83 10.13 12.53 -15.15
CA GLU A 83 8.80 12.54 -15.78
C GLU A 83 7.70 12.81 -14.75
N ASN A 84 6.73 13.65 -15.10
CA ASN A 84 5.64 14.03 -14.20
C ASN A 84 4.24 13.78 -14.79
N TYR A 85 4.12 13.45 -16.08
CA TYR A 85 2.83 13.45 -16.78
C TYR A 85 2.56 12.14 -17.51
N ASN A 86 3.54 11.61 -18.22
CA ASN A 86 3.41 10.40 -19.02
C ASN A 86 3.82 9.14 -18.24
N VAL A 87 3.29 9.02 -17.02
CA VAL A 87 3.49 7.83 -16.18
C VAL A 87 2.25 6.94 -16.28
N THR A 88 2.44 5.68 -16.62
CA THR A 88 1.34 4.71 -16.75
C THR A 88 1.53 3.53 -15.81
N TRP A 89 0.44 3.03 -15.23
CA TRP A 89 0.43 1.78 -14.48
C TRP A 89 -0.34 0.73 -15.26
N SER A 90 0.33 -0.34 -15.69
CA SER A 90 -0.29 -1.37 -16.54
C SER A 90 -0.92 -0.74 -17.78
N GLY A 91 -0.26 0.25 -18.40
CA GLY A 91 -0.82 1.00 -19.54
C GLY A 91 -1.97 1.98 -19.21
N GLN A 92 -2.43 2.04 -17.97
CA GLN A 92 -3.50 2.94 -17.54
C GLN A 92 -2.96 4.28 -17.02
N THR A 93 -3.76 5.33 -17.11
CA THR A 93 -3.44 6.67 -16.60
C THR A 93 -4.44 7.11 -15.53
N MET A 94 -4.00 7.98 -14.62
CA MET A 94 -4.86 8.65 -13.64
C MET A 94 -5.53 9.93 -14.20
N GLY A 95 -5.42 10.19 -15.50
CA GLY A 95 -5.90 11.40 -16.15
C GLY A 95 -4.85 12.51 -16.21
N GLY A 96 -5.25 13.68 -16.72
CA GLY A 96 -4.37 14.86 -16.81
C GLY A 96 -4.11 15.52 -15.46
N LEU A 97 -3.20 16.50 -15.46
CA LEU A 97 -2.96 17.38 -14.32
C LEU A 97 -4.27 17.98 -13.82
N SER A 98 -4.57 17.77 -12.53
CA SER A 98 -5.80 18.24 -11.87
C SER A 98 -7.11 17.60 -12.35
N GLN A 99 -7.06 16.54 -13.16
CA GLN A 99 -8.24 15.76 -13.58
C GLN A 99 -8.28 14.37 -12.93
N SER A 100 -7.34 14.06 -12.05
CA SER A 100 -7.32 12.78 -11.36
C SER A 100 -8.41 12.71 -10.29
N ASP A 101 -9.30 11.74 -10.43
CA ASP A 101 -10.30 11.34 -9.44
C ASP A 101 -9.79 10.18 -8.55
N GLY A 102 -8.50 9.85 -8.63
CA GLY A 102 -7.87 8.74 -7.92
C GLY A 102 -8.14 7.36 -8.55
N LYS A 103 -8.77 7.28 -9.72
CA LYS A 103 -8.99 6.01 -10.43
C LYS A 103 -8.11 5.92 -11.67
N LEU A 104 -7.71 4.69 -11.97
CA LEU A 104 -7.02 4.36 -13.21
C LEU A 104 -8.04 4.24 -14.35
N SER A 105 -7.72 4.84 -15.48
CA SER A 105 -8.52 4.83 -16.69
C SER A 105 -7.78 4.14 -17.83
N GLY A 106 -8.54 3.45 -18.70
CA GLY A 106 -8.01 2.59 -19.76
C GLY A 106 -8.05 1.10 -19.43
N THR A 107 -7.60 0.27 -20.36
CA THR A 107 -7.53 -1.19 -20.19
C THR A 107 -6.18 -1.59 -19.59
N PRO A 108 -6.14 -2.38 -18.51
CA PRO A 108 -4.88 -2.88 -17.96
C PRO A 108 -4.12 -3.76 -18.96
N ASP A 109 -2.88 -3.38 -19.23
CA ASP A 109 -1.90 -4.18 -19.95
C ASP A 109 -1.13 -5.07 -18.97
N VAL A 110 -1.38 -6.37 -19.04
CA VAL A 110 -0.75 -7.39 -18.19
C VAL A 110 0.07 -8.32 -19.06
N GLN A 111 1.37 -8.31 -18.84
CA GLN A 111 2.30 -9.13 -19.59
C GLN A 111 2.39 -10.52 -18.97
N THR A 112 2.32 -11.57 -19.79
CA THR A 112 2.57 -12.95 -19.35
C THR A 112 3.93 -13.38 -19.84
N ILE A 113 4.82 -13.71 -18.90
CA ILE A 113 6.19 -14.13 -19.20
C ILE A 113 6.32 -15.60 -18.89
N GLN A 114 6.78 -16.37 -19.88
CA GLN A 114 7.07 -17.80 -19.70
C GLN A 114 8.42 -17.98 -19.00
N CYS A 115 8.46 -18.84 -18.00
CA CYS A 115 9.69 -19.19 -17.30
C CYS A 115 10.32 -20.42 -17.96
N ASP A 116 11.65 -20.48 -17.93
CA ASP A 116 12.42 -21.58 -18.48
C ASP A 116 12.39 -22.77 -17.50
N ALA A 117 11.82 -23.89 -17.95
CA ALA A 117 11.66 -25.10 -17.15
C ALA A 117 12.98 -25.84 -16.93
N GLN A 118 13.96 -25.67 -17.82
CA GLN A 118 15.26 -26.32 -17.77
C GLN A 118 16.18 -25.64 -16.76
N SER A 119 16.21 -24.30 -16.77
CA SER A 119 17.01 -23.52 -15.81
C SER A 119 16.26 -23.20 -14.51
N GLY A 120 14.93 -23.27 -14.51
CA GLY A 120 14.08 -22.88 -13.38
C GLY A 120 14.07 -21.37 -13.14
N LEU A 121 14.34 -20.58 -14.18
CA LEU A 121 14.46 -19.12 -14.12
C LEU A 121 13.35 -18.42 -14.90
N CYS A 122 12.85 -17.31 -14.37
CA CYS A 122 11.99 -16.37 -15.07
C CYS A 122 12.79 -15.11 -15.44
N SER A 123 12.98 -14.87 -16.73
CA SER A 123 13.64 -13.66 -17.25
C SER A 123 12.65 -12.51 -17.38
N ILE A 124 12.70 -11.55 -16.45
CA ILE A 124 11.77 -10.42 -16.41
C ILE A 124 12.45 -9.16 -16.97
N PRO A 125 12.00 -8.62 -18.11
CA PRO A 125 12.47 -7.33 -18.60
C PRO A 125 12.02 -6.22 -17.64
N VAL A 126 12.90 -5.28 -17.34
CA VAL A 126 12.63 -4.10 -16.51
C VAL A 126 13.15 -2.87 -17.25
N PRO A 127 12.32 -2.24 -18.11
CA PRO A 127 12.68 -1.05 -18.86
C PRO A 127 13.13 0.10 -17.95
N ALA A 128 13.72 1.15 -18.54
CA ALA A 128 14.21 2.28 -17.79
C ALA A 128 13.43 3.59 -18.08
N PRO A 129 13.09 4.38 -17.04
CA PRO A 129 12.87 3.94 -15.67
C PRO A 129 11.52 3.22 -15.55
N SER A 130 11.46 2.19 -14.70
CA SER A 130 10.22 1.46 -14.49
C SER A 130 10.16 0.75 -13.14
N VAL A 131 8.95 0.35 -12.78
CA VAL A 131 8.69 -0.63 -11.73
C VAL A 131 7.99 -1.82 -12.37
N ALA A 132 8.50 -3.03 -12.15
CA ALA A 132 7.82 -4.26 -12.54
C ALA A 132 7.26 -4.94 -11.29
N LEU A 133 5.94 -5.10 -11.23
CA LEU A 133 5.28 -5.94 -10.22
C LEU A 133 4.96 -7.30 -10.83
N VAL A 134 5.71 -8.30 -10.41
CA VAL A 134 5.61 -9.69 -10.85
C VAL A 134 4.73 -10.46 -9.89
N PHE A 135 3.74 -11.17 -10.42
CA PHE A 135 2.86 -12.05 -9.69
C PHE A 135 3.28 -13.51 -9.95
N LEU A 136 3.67 -14.18 -8.88
CA LEU A 136 4.16 -15.56 -8.92
C LEU A 136 3.01 -16.59 -8.85
N THR A 137 1.83 -16.15 -8.38
CA THR A 137 0.65 -16.99 -8.26
C THR A 137 -0.61 -16.28 -8.74
N ASP A 138 -1.58 -17.06 -9.21
CA ASP A 138 -2.86 -16.53 -9.68
C ASP A 138 -3.65 -15.85 -8.57
N THR A 139 -3.60 -16.40 -7.36
CA THR A 139 -4.21 -15.81 -6.16
C THR A 139 -3.59 -14.45 -5.86
N ALA A 140 -2.26 -14.32 -5.99
CA ALA A 140 -1.59 -13.04 -5.76
C ALA A 140 -2.03 -11.98 -6.79
N PHE A 141 -2.21 -12.38 -8.05
CA PHE A 141 -2.71 -11.52 -9.11
C PHE A 141 -4.18 -11.11 -8.89
N ALA A 142 -5.06 -12.06 -8.60
CA ALA A 142 -6.48 -11.82 -8.35
C ALA A 142 -6.69 -10.87 -7.15
N ASN A 143 -5.98 -11.12 -6.03
CA ASN A 143 -6.06 -10.28 -4.82
C ASN A 143 -5.50 -8.87 -5.00
N SER A 144 -4.86 -8.58 -6.14
CA SER A 144 -4.31 -7.27 -6.49
C SER A 144 -5.07 -6.59 -7.63
N GLY A 145 -6.37 -6.91 -7.77
CA GLY A 145 -7.26 -6.31 -8.75
C GLY A 145 -7.20 -6.96 -10.14
N GLY A 146 -6.50 -8.09 -10.29
CA GLY A 146 -6.49 -8.89 -11.52
C GLY A 146 -6.21 -8.08 -12.79
N ALA A 147 -6.87 -8.45 -13.89
CA ALA A 147 -6.79 -7.75 -15.17
C ALA A 147 -7.75 -6.54 -15.27
N ASP A 148 -8.66 -6.36 -14.31
CA ASP A 148 -9.73 -5.35 -14.40
C ASP A 148 -9.55 -4.15 -13.46
N GLY A 149 -8.50 -4.14 -12.63
CA GLY A 149 -8.14 -3.01 -11.77
C GLY A 149 -9.27 -2.54 -10.82
N SER A 150 -10.29 -3.35 -10.59
CA SER A 150 -11.48 -2.93 -9.86
C SER A 150 -11.26 -3.03 -8.35
N ALA A 151 -10.78 -1.94 -7.75
CA ALA A 151 -10.99 -1.64 -6.35
C ALA A 151 -12.04 -0.53 -6.25
N VAL A 152 -13.32 -0.90 -6.35
CA VAL A 152 -14.40 0.00 -5.94
C VAL A 152 -14.54 -0.10 -4.42
N VAL A 153 -13.80 0.75 -3.69
CA VAL A 153 -14.31 1.28 -2.41
C VAL A 153 -14.74 2.71 -2.70
N SER A 154 -16.00 2.86 -3.09
CA SER A 154 -16.63 4.17 -3.20
C SER A 154 -16.89 4.69 -1.79
N GLY A 155 -15.90 5.39 -1.21
CA GLY A 155 -16.15 6.28 -0.10
C GLY A 155 -16.89 7.51 -0.63
N GLN A 156 -18.21 7.42 -0.81
CA GLN A 156 -19.02 8.61 -1.03
C GLN A 156 -18.97 9.46 0.25
N VAL A 157 -18.23 10.56 0.23
CA VAL A 157 -18.54 11.68 1.12
C VAL A 157 -19.78 12.35 0.53
N GLY A 158 -20.95 11.90 0.97
CA GLY A 158 -22.23 12.53 0.68
C GLY A 158 -22.96 12.84 2.00
N PRO A 159 -23.53 14.06 2.17
CA PRO A 159 -24.34 14.36 3.33
C PRO A 159 -25.58 13.46 3.35
N ALA A 160 -25.95 13.04 4.55
CA ALA A 160 -26.91 11.98 4.86
C ALA A 160 -28.22 11.98 4.03
N ALA A 161 -28.60 10.81 3.47
CA ALA A 161 -29.97 10.29 3.45
C ALA A 161 -30.07 8.88 2.78
N ASN A 162 -30.65 7.94 3.54
CA ASN A 162 -31.33 6.66 3.19
C ASN A 162 -30.76 5.72 2.11
N ASN A 163 -30.14 4.63 2.57
CA ASN A 163 -29.85 3.42 1.81
C ASN A 163 -31.00 2.40 1.98
N THR A 164 -31.73 2.09 0.92
CA THR A 164 -32.64 0.93 0.84
C THR A 164 -31.90 -0.20 0.14
N THR A 165 -31.54 -1.25 0.89
CA THR A 165 -30.84 -2.44 0.37
C THR A 165 -31.84 -3.53 -0.03
N THR A 166 -31.68 -4.08 -1.24
CA THR A 166 -32.16 -5.42 -1.61
C THR A 166 -30.95 -6.36 -1.65
N GLY A 167 -31.08 -7.53 -1.04
CA GLY A 167 -29.99 -8.28 -0.40
C GLY A 167 -29.03 -9.08 -1.29
N ALA A 168 -27.88 -9.45 -0.70
CA ALA A 168 -27.45 -10.85 -0.48
C ALA A 168 -26.25 -10.93 0.51
N GLY A 169 -26.56 -11.22 1.78
CA GLY A 169 -25.81 -12.01 2.79
C GLY A 169 -24.31 -11.82 3.06
N ALA A 170 -23.97 -11.11 4.14
CA ALA A 170 -23.46 -11.70 5.41
C ALA A 170 -23.03 -10.58 6.38
N GLU A 171 -23.59 -10.61 7.60
CA GLU A 171 -23.51 -9.61 8.66
C GLU A 171 -22.12 -9.42 9.28
N VAL A 172 -21.78 -8.15 9.58
CA VAL A 172 -21.07 -7.78 10.82
C VAL A 172 -21.82 -6.61 11.44
N THR A 173 -22.55 -6.90 12.51
CA THR A 173 -23.34 -5.95 13.30
C THR A 173 -22.45 -5.19 14.28
N GLY A 174 -22.21 -3.90 14.01
CA GLY A 174 -21.62 -2.96 14.95
C GLY A 174 -22.61 -1.84 15.27
N THR A 175 -23.12 -1.80 16.49
CA THR A 175 -24.05 -0.77 16.99
C THR A 175 -23.28 0.51 17.35
N SER A 176 -23.51 1.60 16.63
CA SER A 176 -23.06 2.95 17.04
C SER A 176 -24.26 3.75 17.57
N SER A 177 -24.32 3.92 18.89
CA SER A 177 -25.24 4.85 19.56
C SER A 177 -24.81 6.29 19.26
N LYS A 178 -25.61 7.05 18.50
CA LYS A 178 -25.47 8.50 18.41
C LYS A 178 -26.12 9.13 19.65
N ILE A 179 -25.32 9.87 20.42
CA ILE A 179 -25.83 10.88 21.36
C ILE A 179 -26.27 12.06 20.50
N ASP A 180 -27.58 12.26 20.38
CA ASP A 180 -28.18 13.38 19.66
C ASP A 180 -28.27 14.58 20.61
N GLY A 181 -27.56 15.66 20.26
CA GLY A 181 -27.54 16.91 21.02
C GLY A 181 -28.65 17.83 20.56
N THR A 182 -29.87 17.64 21.10
CA THR A 182 -31.01 18.51 20.80
C THR A 182 -31.04 19.69 21.77
N ALA A 183 -30.73 20.88 21.25
CA ALA A 183 -30.95 22.15 21.93
C ALA A 183 -32.44 22.32 22.27
N SER A 184 -32.74 22.54 23.55
CA SER A 184 -34.09 22.85 24.04
C SER A 184 -34.05 24.19 24.77
N ASN A 185 -34.69 25.21 24.19
CA ASN A 185 -35.06 26.45 24.88
C ASN A 185 -36.47 26.27 25.46
N ASP A 186 -36.63 26.24 26.78
CA ASP A 186 -37.83 26.75 27.46
C ASP A 186 -37.54 27.10 28.94
N GLY A 187 -38.16 28.16 29.44
CA GLY A 187 -37.72 28.92 30.59
C GLY A 187 -38.46 28.70 31.92
N SER A 188 -37.92 29.43 32.92
CA SER A 188 -38.53 29.89 34.19
C SER A 188 -38.64 28.91 35.37
N LYS A 189 -37.84 29.14 36.43
CA LYS A 189 -38.26 29.80 37.70
C LYS A 189 -37.18 29.75 38.81
N ARG A 190 -36.67 30.95 39.16
CA ARG A 190 -36.38 31.56 40.49
C ARG A 190 -35.64 30.82 41.63
N SER A 191 -34.71 31.61 42.21
CA SER A 191 -34.22 31.67 43.62
C SER A 191 -33.18 30.62 44.01
N ALA A 192 -32.07 30.89 44.70
CA ALA A 192 -31.59 32.06 45.47
C ALA A 192 -30.07 31.86 45.78
N LEU A 193 -29.38 32.96 46.17
CA LEU A 193 -28.25 33.08 47.12
C LEU A 193 -27.20 31.92 47.16
N ASP A 194 -25.90 32.13 46.97
CA ASP A 194 -25.06 33.00 47.80
C ASP A 194 -23.66 33.18 47.19
N ALA A 195 -23.06 34.34 47.46
CA ALA A 195 -21.70 34.69 47.14
C ALA A 195 -20.76 34.31 48.29
N VAL A 196 -19.61 33.68 48.04
CA VAL A 196 -18.43 33.81 48.91
C VAL A 196 -17.14 33.77 48.07
N THR A 197 -16.35 34.82 48.25
CA THR A 197 -14.99 35.07 47.76
C THR A 197 -13.93 34.53 48.75
N MET A 198 -12.67 34.57 48.31
CA MET A 198 -11.38 34.41 49.02
C MET A 198 -10.75 33.01 48.97
N LEU A 199 -9.61 32.82 48.27
CA LEU A 199 -8.23 33.29 48.56
C LEU A 199 -7.66 32.56 49.78
N TRP A 200 -6.59 31.76 49.60
CA TRP A 200 -5.33 31.79 50.35
C TRP A 200 -4.32 30.82 49.70
N ALA A 201 -3.05 31.24 49.75
CA ALA A 201 -1.88 30.63 49.13
C ALA A 201 -1.04 29.83 50.16
N ILE A 202 0.10 29.28 49.67
CA ILE A 202 1.32 28.84 50.40
C ILE A 202 1.26 27.37 50.91
N GLY A 203 2.27 26.50 50.70
CA GLY A 203 3.56 26.67 50.04
C GLY A 203 4.47 25.43 50.07
N THR A 204 5.68 25.68 49.55
CA THR A 204 7.00 25.03 49.79
C THR A 204 7.23 23.55 49.52
N VAL A 205 8.08 23.27 48.51
CA VAL A 205 8.94 22.08 48.44
C VAL A 205 10.38 22.55 48.57
N GLY A 206 11.04 22.16 49.66
CA GLY A 206 12.43 22.45 49.97
C GLY A 206 13.39 21.56 49.18
N CYS A 207 14.46 22.16 48.69
CA CYS A 207 15.62 21.49 48.09
C CYS A 207 16.85 21.84 48.93
N MET A 208 17.44 20.86 49.61
CA MET A 208 18.82 20.92 50.12
C MET A 208 19.24 19.53 50.61
N LEU A 209 20.27 18.97 49.99
CA LEU A 209 21.34 18.20 50.64
C LEU A 209 22.38 17.80 49.58
N LEU A 210 23.45 18.60 49.50
CA LEU A 210 24.75 18.19 48.96
C LEU A 210 25.74 18.25 50.12
N GLY A 211 26.51 17.18 50.30
CA GLY A 211 27.60 17.11 51.26
C GLY A 211 28.40 15.83 51.07
N ARG A 212 29.54 15.93 50.36
CA ARG A 212 30.54 14.88 50.16
C ARG A 212 31.82 15.26 50.92
N TRP A 213 32.49 14.24 51.42
CA TRP A 213 33.61 14.22 52.37
C TRP A 213 34.87 14.98 51.92
N SER A 214 35.54 15.60 52.91
CA SER A 214 36.94 15.38 53.28
C SER A 214 37.25 16.10 54.59
#